data_AF-A0A485C3L1-F1
#
_entry.id   AF-A0A485C3L1-F1
#
_cell.length_a   1.000
_cell.length_b   1.000
_cell.length_c   1.000
_cell.angle_alpha   90.00
_cell.angle_beta   90.00
_cell.angle_gamma   90.00
#
_symmetry.space_group_name_H-M   'P 1'
#
loop_
_entity.id
_entity.type
_entity.pdbx_description
1 polymer ?
#
loop_
_entity_poly.entity_id
_entity_poly.type
_entity_poly.pdbx_seq_one_letter_code
_entity_poly.pdbx_strand_id
1 'polypeptide(L)'
;MTMNLHTQTTAPKASQATSVSPLEQSGSSKTKFSRGKSKARAGAVKTDLYQTVTDSIIAALESGVKPWVCPWVRNGAAAGLPANFSTGTAYSGINIMLLWCSAAKQGFQDERWLTYKQAQELGGQVRKGEHGTTAIFYKTLEKEDEDGEIEKIPMLKAFTVFNVEQIDGLSIESVPQPVAGFDPLPQAEALMTRSGAKNHRAGRKGVLSSGHR
;
A
#
# COMPACT_ATOMS: atom_id res chain seq x y z
N MET A 1 42.90 -32.29 -37.47
CA MET A 1 42.10 -32.92 -36.39
C MET A 1 41.26 -31.84 -35.72
N THR A 2 40.16 -32.27 -35.10
CA THR A 2 39.11 -31.54 -34.36
C THR A 2 37.98 -30.93 -35.21
N MET A 3 36.80 -31.50 -34.94
CA MET A 3 35.53 -31.45 -35.66
C MET A 3 34.64 -30.28 -35.20
N ASN A 4 33.73 -29.89 -36.08
CA ASN A 4 32.50 -29.14 -35.76
C ASN A 4 31.70 -29.78 -34.62
N LEU A 5 30.94 -28.96 -33.88
CA LEU A 5 29.53 -29.24 -33.60
C LEU A 5 28.79 -27.95 -33.21
N HIS A 6 27.76 -27.67 -34.00
CA HIS A 6 26.71 -26.70 -33.70
C HIS A 6 25.85 -27.23 -32.55
N THR A 7 25.50 -26.38 -31.59
CA THR A 7 24.36 -26.63 -30.71
C THR A 7 23.43 -25.43 -30.71
N GLN A 8 22.19 -25.71 -31.10
CA GLN A 8 21.08 -24.79 -31.22
C GLN A 8 20.56 -24.42 -29.83
N THR A 9 20.32 -23.13 -29.59
CA THR A 9 19.63 -22.65 -28.38
C THR A 9 18.13 -22.85 -28.55
N THR A 10 17.62 -23.91 -27.93
CA THR A 10 16.17 -24.17 -27.80
C THR A 10 15.64 -23.48 -26.54
N ALA A 11 14.70 -22.55 -26.70
CA ALA A 11 13.62 -22.31 -25.71
C ALA A 11 12.38 -22.97 -26.31
N PRO A 12 11.54 -23.74 -25.56
CA PRO A 12 10.69 -23.14 -24.51
C PRO A 12 10.25 -24.11 -23.38
N LYS A 13 9.70 -23.57 -22.28
CA LYS A 13 8.39 -24.01 -21.73
C LYS A 13 7.90 -23.00 -20.68
N ALA A 14 6.99 -22.12 -21.08
CA ALA A 14 6.20 -21.35 -20.13
C ALA A 14 5.31 -22.33 -19.36
N SER A 15 5.48 -22.40 -18.03
CA SER A 15 4.53 -23.11 -17.18
C SER A 15 3.21 -22.35 -17.19
N GLN A 16 2.13 -23.06 -17.48
CA GLN A 16 0.79 -22.52 -17.62
C GLN A 16 0.36 -21.86 -16.30
N ALA A 17 -0.18 -20.64 -16.41
CA ALA A 17 -0.91 -20.01 -15.33
C ALA A 17 -2.10 -20.89 -14.97
N THR A 18 -2.26 -21.18 -13.68
CA THR A 18 -3.41 -21.89 -13.13
C THR A 18 -4.67 -21.11 -13.45
N SER A 19 -5.41 -21.62 -14.44
CA SER A 19 -6.77 -21.19 -14.76
C SER A 19 -7.65 -21.36 -13.53
N VAL A 20 -8.10 -20.26 -12.95
CA VAL A 20 -9.22 -20.29 -12.00
C VAL A 20 -10.51 -20.40 -12.80
N SER A 21 -11.22 -21.51 -12.63
CA SER A 21 -12.53 -21.71 -13.24
C SER A 21 -13.52 -20.65 -12.74
N PRO A 22 -14.38 -20.09 -13.61
CA PRO A 22 -15.49 -19.25 -13.20
C PRO A 22 -16.44 -20.02 -12.28
N LEU A 23 -16.84 -19.36 -11.18
CA LEU A 23 -17.89 -19.85 -10.29
C LEU A 23 -19.22 -19.83 -11.05
N GLU A 24 -19.68 -21.01 -11.47
CA GLU A 24 -21.00 -21.22 -12.05
C GLU A 24 -22.09 -20.70 -11.11
N GLN A 25 -22.85 -19.71 -11.56
CA GLN A 25 -24.09 -19.27 -10.90
C GLN A 25 -25.16 -20.34 -11.10
N SER A 26 -25.32 -21.20 -10.10
CA SER A 26 -26.45 -22.13 -10.02
C SER A 26 -27.74 -21.35 -9.76
N GLY A 27 -28.61 -21.31 -10.77
CA GLY A 27 -29.96 -20.79 -10.65
C GLY A 27 -30.89 -21.79 -9.97
N SER A 28 -31.69 -21.32 -9.01
CA SER A 28 -32.95 -21.98 -8.67
C SER A 28 -34.01 -20.99 -8.17
N SER A 29 -34.93 -20.68 -9.09
CA SER A 29 -36.39 -20.65 -8.99
C SER A 29 -37.11 -20.21 -7.70
N LYS A 30 -37.78 -19.06 -7.85
CA LYS A 30 -39.17 -18.73 -7.47
C LYS A 30 -39.61 -18.82 -6.00
N THR A 31 -39.80 -17.65 -5.40
CA THR A 31 -41.04 -17.31 -4.69
C THR A 31 -41.49 -15.89 -5.06
N LYS A 32 -42.76 -15.78 -5.46
CA LYS A 32 -43.43 -14.53 -5.85
C LYS A 32 -43.97 -13.84 -4.60
N PHE A 33 -43.58 -12.59 -4.36
CA PHE A 33 -44.38 -11.66 -3.55
C PHE A 33 -44.54 -10.33 -4.28
N SER A 34 -45.79 -9.89 -4.38
CA SER A 34 -46.28 -8.80 -5.19
C SER A 34 -46.09 -7.43 -4.53
N ARG A 35 -45.44 -6.52 -5.27
CA ARG A 35 -45.76 -5.10 -5.48
C ARG A 35 -46.08 -4.23 -4.24
N GLY A 36 -45.05 -3.51 -3.79
CA GLY A 36 -45.15 -2.15 -3.23
C GLY A 36 -44.20 -1.23 -4.01
N LYS A 37 -44.74 -0.22 -4.71
CA LYS A 37 -43.96 0.68 -5.58
C LYS A 37 -43.46 1.88 -4.76
N SER A 38 -42.35 1.72 -4.04
CA SER A 38 -41.57 2.86 -3.54
C SER A 38 -40.48 3.20 -4.56
N LYS A 39 -40.48 4.45 -5.04
CA LYS A 39 -39.41 4.99 -5.90
C LYS A 39 -38.10 5.00 -5.12
N ALA A 40 -37.33 3.92 -5.20
CA ALA A 40 -35.94 3.92 -4.79
C ALA A 40 -35.18 4.90 -5.70
N ARG A 41 -34.62 5.96 -5.11
CA ARG A 41 -33.55 6.73 -5.76
C ARG A 41 -32.48 5.73 -6.21
N ALA A 42 -32.14 5.79 -7.49
CA ALA A 42 -31.12 4.96 -8.12
C ALA A 42 -29.90 4.83 -7.22
N GLY A 43 -29.46 3.59 -7.02
CA GLY A 43 -28.46 3.21 -6.04
C GLY A 43 -27.20 4.06 -6.16
N ALA A 44 -26.84 4.70 -5.05
CA ALA A 44 -25.45 5.06 -4.82
C ALA A 44 -24.67 3.75 -4.90
N VAL A 45 -23.92 3.55 -5.99
CA VAL A 45 -22.93 2.50 -6.09
C VAL A 45 -22.03 2.70 -4.88
N LYS A 46 -22.13 1.82 -3.89
CA LYS A 46 -21.16 1.76 -2.80
C LYS A 46 -19.84 1.48 -3.49
N THR A 47 -19.02 2.50 -3.70
CA THR A 47 -17.73 2.38 -4.34
C THR A 47 -16.99 1.28 -3.60
N ASP A 48 -16.75 0.16 -4.25
CA ASP A 48 -16.02 -0.93 -3.63
C ASP A 48 -14.59 -0.45 -3.38
N LEU A 49 -14.26 -0.26 -2.11
CA LEU A 49 -12.96 0.23 -1.69
C LEU A 49 -11.86 -0.73 -2.13
N TYR A 50 -12.12 -2.04 -2.13
CA TYR A 50 -11.16 -3.03 -2.61
C TYR A 50 -10.90 -2.87 -4.11
N GLN A 51 -11.96 -2.69 -4.90
CA GLN A 51 -11.82 -2.48 -6.34
C GLN A 51 -11.07 -1.18 -6.65
N THR A 52 -11.41 -0.09 -5.96
CA THR A 52 -10.75 1.23 -6.16
C THR A 52 -9.25 1.16 -5.92
N VAL A 53 -8.84 0.44 -4.87
CA VAL A 53 -7.44 0.23 -4.51
C VAL A 53 -6.75 -0.65 -5.54
N THR A 54 -7.42 -1.72 -5.96
CA THR A 54 -6.90 -2.64 -6.98
C THR A 54 -6.69 -1.93 -8.31
N ASP A 55 -7.66 -1.15 -8.77
CA ASP A 55 -7.57 -0.36 -10.01
C ASP A 55 -6.43 0.66 -9.94
N SER A 56 -6.25 1.28 -8.76
CA SER A 56 -5.14 2.22 -8.54
C SER A 56 -3.77 1.53 -8.64
N ILE A 57 -3.66 0.30 -8.14
CA ILE A 57 -2.43 -0.51 -8.24
C ILE A 57 -2.20 -0.93 -9.70
N ILE A 58 -3.24 -1.39 -10.40
CA ILE A 58 -3.16 -1.78 -11.82
C ILE A 58 -2.68 -0.59 -12.65
N ALA A 59 -3.30 0.58 -12.50
CA ALA A 59 -2.92 1.79 -13.22
C ALA A 59 -1.46 2.20 -12.95
N ALA A 60 -1.00 2.04 -11.71
CA ALA A 60 0.41 2.31 -11.38
C ALA A 60 1.35 1.31 -12.09
N LEU A 61 1.01 0.03 -12.12
CA LEU A 61 1.77 -1.00 -12.84
C LEU A 61 1.79 -0.76 -14.35
N GLU A 62 0.66 -0.37 -14.95
CA GLU A 62 0.56 -0.01 -16.37
C GLU A 62 1.42 1.21 -16.72
N SER A 63 1.58 2.15 -15.80
CA SER A 63 2.51 3.28 -15.95
C SER A 63 3.99 2.91 -15.80
N GLY A 64 4.30 1.62 -15.61
CA GLY A 64 5.67 1.11 -15.43
C GLY A 64 6.24 1.33 -14.02
N VAL A 65 5.44 1.88 -13.10
CA VAL A 65 5.83 2.11 -11.70
C VAL A 65 5.43 0.88 -10.89
N LYS A 66 6.41 0.18 -10.33
CA LYS A 66 6.14 -0.91 -9.37
C LYS A 66 5.80 -0.29 -8.01
N PRO A 67 4.55 -0.35 -7.52
CA PRO A 67 4.12 0.40 -6.33
C PRO A 67 4.81 -0.03 -5.03
N TRP A 68 5.27 -1.28 -4.98
CA TRP A 68 6.03 -1.85 -3.86
C TRP A 68 7.54 -1.66 -3.97
N VAL A 69 8.03 -1.14 -5.11
CA VAL A 69 9.42 -0.72 -5.24
C VAL A 69 9.47 0.70 -4.73
N CYS A 70 9.86 0.83 -3.45
CA CYS A 70 10.08 2.10 -2.80
C CYS A 70 11.02 2.98 -3.67
N PRO A 71 10.64 4.23 -3.97
CA PRO A 71 11.55 5.18 -4.63
C PRO A 71 12.55 5.68 -3.57
N TRP A 72 13.51 4.82 -3.19
CA TRP A 72 14.47 5.06 -2.09
C TRP A 72 15.29 6.34 -2.25
N VAL A 73 15.32 6.93 -3.45
CA VAL A 73 16.05 8.16 -3.73
C VAL A 73 15.21 9.05 -4.64
N ARG A 74 14.45 9.97 -4.05
CA ARG A 74 13.99 11.16 -4.77
C ARG A 74 14.84 12.32 -4.28
N ASN A 75 15.64 12.89 -5.18
CA ASN A 75 16.41 14.11 -4.94
C ASN A 75 17.30 14.13 -3.68
N GLY A 76 17.93 13.00 -3.34
CA GLY A 76 18.87 12.94 -2.22
C GLY A 76 18.22 13.05 -0.84
N ALA A 77 16.89 13.05 -0.73
CA ALA A 77 16.19 12.82 0.53
C ALA A 77 15.85 11.32 0.62
N ALA A 78 16.09 10.71 1.78
CA ALA A 78 15.65 9.35 2.03
C ALA A 78 14.12 9.38 2.06
N ALA A 79 13.47 8.71 1.11
CA ALA A 79 12.03 8.47 1.17
C ALA A 79 11.76 7.64 2.43
N GLY A 80 11.31 8.33 3.47
CA GLY A 80 10.89 7.71 4.72
C GLY A 80 9.60 6.90 4.51
N LEU A 81 9.23 6.13 5.53
CA LEU A 81 7.88 5.59 5.56
C LEU A 81 6.88 6.75 5.67
N PRO A 82 5.79 6.75 4.89
CA PRO A 82 4.74 7.73 5.05
C PRO A 82 4.27 7.73 6.50
N ALA A 83 4.15 8.92 7.11
CA ALA A 83 3.78 9.05 8.51
C ALA A 83 2.72 10.13 8.71
N ASN A 84 1.90 9.98 9.75
CA ASN A 84 1.00 11.06 10.15
C ASN A 84 1.82 12.19 10.78
N PHE A 85 1.69 13.42 10.26
CA PHE A 85 2.46 14.56 10.77
C PHE A 85 2.12 14.90 12.23
N SER A 86 0.85 14.75 12.63
CA SER A 86 0.39 15.12 13.98
C SER A 86 0.82 14.11 15.05
N THR A 87 0.79 12.81 14.73
CA THR A 87 1.12 11.75 15.71
C THR A 87 2.52 11.15 15.55
N GLY A 88 3.20 11.42 14.45
CA GLY A 88 4.47 10.78 14.08
C GLY A 88 4.36 9.30 13.75
N THR A 89 3.15 8.72 13.76
CA THR A 89 2.94 7.28 13.53
C THR A 89 3.08 6.96 12.05
N ALA A 90 3.97 6.01 11.72
CA ALA A 90 4.12 5.51 10.36
C ALA A 90 2.86 4.76 9.91
N TYR A 91 2.43 5.01 8.67
CA TYR A 91 1.40 4.22 8.00
C TYR A 91 1.93 2.81 7.73
N SER A 92 1.01 1.85 7.64
CA SER A 92 1.33 0.43 7.43
C SER A 92 0.52 -0.19 6.29
N GLY A 93 1.01 -1.31 5.78
CA GLY A 93 0.34 -2.10 4.76
C GLY A 93 0.12 -1.33 3.46
N ILE A 94 -1.09 -1.44 2.91
CA ILE A 94 -1.42 -0.86 1.60
C ILE A 94 -1.36 0.67 1.56
N ASN A 95 -1.52 1.34 2.72
CA ASN A 95 -1.41 2.79 2.80
C ASN A 95 -0.02 3.28 2.40
N ILE A 96 1.04 2.54 2.73
CA ILE A 96 2.41 2.91 2.31
C ILE A 96 2.48 3.03 0.79
N MET A 97 1.94 2.03 0.07
CA MET A 97 1.95 2.00 -1.39
C MET A 97 1.10 3.11 -1.99
N LEU A 98 -0.11 3.33 -1.46
CA LEU A 98 -1.01 4.39 -1.95
C LEU A 98 -0.40 5.78 -1.79
N LEU A 99 0.22 6.04 -0.63
CA LEU A 99 0.83 7.33 -0.32
C LEU A 99 2.10 7.55 -1.14
N TRP A 100 2.99 6.56 -1.28
CA TRP A 100 4.16 6.68 -2.16
C TRP A 100 3.77 6.88 -3.62
N CYS A 101 2.78 6.12 -4.13
CA CYS A 101 2.28 6.34 -5.49
C CYS A 101 1.76 7.76 -5.68
N SER A 102 1.06 8.30 -4.68
CA SER A 102 0.54 9.67 -4.73
C SER A 102 1.64 10.71 -4.68
N ALA A 103 2.61 10.57 -3.76
CA ALA A 103 3.79 11.43 -3.69
C ALA A 103 4.58 11.42 -5.00
N ALA A 104 4.83 10.23 -5.56
CA ALA A 104 5.52 10.07 -6.84
C ALA A 104 4.79 10.80 -7.97
N LYS A 105 3.47 10.60 -8.10
CA LYS A 105 2.64 11.25 -9.13
C LYS A 105 2.61 12.77 -8.99
N GLN A 106 2.53 13.29 -7.76
CA GLN A 106 2.36 14.72 -7.51
C GLN A 106 3.67 15.50 -7.32
N GLY A 107 4.81 14.81 -7.16
CA GLY A 107 6.10 15.48 -7.01
C GLY A 107 6.57 15.72 -5.57
N PHE A 108 5.81 15.26 -4.57
CA PHE A 108 6.14 15.49 -3.16
C PHE A 108 7.47 14.83 -2.75
N GLN A 109 8.18 15.51 -1.84
CA GLN A 109 9.45 15.11 -1.25
C GLN A 109 9.30 14.77 0.24
N ASP A 110 8.32 15.38 0.91
CA ASP A 110 7.98 15.08 2.30
C ASP A 110 7.02 13.88 2.36
N GLU A 111 7.26 12.96 3.29
CA GLU A 111 6.47 11.75 3.49
C GLU A 111 5.46 11.91 4.63
N ARG A 112 5.23 13.13 5.12
CA ARG A 112 4.28 13.43 6.19
C ARG A 112 2.92 13.82 5.62
N TRP A 113 1.87 13.23 6.21
CA TRP A 113 0.49 13.36 5.75
C TRP A 113 -0.45 13.74 6.90
N LEU A 114 -1.52 14.47 6.57
CA LEU A 114 -2.53 14.95 7.52
C LEU A 114 -3.92 14.80 6.93
N THR A 115 -4.91 14.54 7.79
CA THR A 115 -6.30 14.78 7.38
C THR A 115 -6.59 16.27 7.36
N TYR A 116 -7.62 16.69 6.60
CA TYR A 116 -8.02 18.09 6.53
C TYR A 116 -8.29 18.70 7.91
N LYS A 117 -8.96 17.96 8.80
CA LYS A 117 -9.26 18.41 10.16
C LYS A 117 -7.99 18.62 10.99
N GLN A 118 -7.05 17.67 10.94
CA GLN A 118 -5.78 17.81 11.64
C GLN A 118 -4.97 19.02 11.11
N ALA A 119 -5.00 19.26 9.80
CA ALA A 119 -4.36 20.45 9.22
C ALA A 119 -4.94 21.73 9.81
N GLN A 120 -6.28 21.85 9.88
CA GLN A 120 -6.96 23.01 10.46
C GLN A 120 -6.68 23.18 11.95
N GLU A 121 -6.66 22.09 12.72
CA GLU A 121 -6.33 22.11 14.16
C GLU A 121 -4.90 22.62 14.42
N LEU A 122 -3.98 22.36 13.49
CA LEU A 122 -2.60 22.86 13.53
C LEU A 122 -2.44 24.28 12.95
N GLY A 123 -3.56 24.95 12.64
CA GLY A 123 -3.55 26.30 12.04
C GLY A 123 -3.18 26.31 10.56
N GLY A 124 -3.08 25.15 9.91
CA GLY A 124 -2.79 25.01 8.50
C GLY A 124 -4.05 25.00 7.63
N GLN A 125 -3.89 25.42 6.37
CA GLN A 125 -4.96 25.45 5.39
C GLN A 125 -4.51 24.75 4.10
N VAL A 126 -5.24 23.70 3.69
CA VAL A 126 -5.02 23.07 2.39
C VAL A 126 -5.28 24.10 1.29
N ARG A 127 -4.34 24.23 0.36
CA ARG A 127 -4.45 25.17 -0.76
C ARG A 127 -5.66 24.85 -1.64
N LYS A 128 -6.29 25.90 -2.17
CA LYS A 128 -7.47 25.74 -3.02
C LYS A 128 -7.10 25.02 -4.33
N GLY A 129 -7.81 23.95 -4.64
CA GLY A 129 -7.58 23.14 -5.85
C GLY A 129 -6.69 21.92 -5.64
N GLU A 130 -6.10 21.76 -4.46
CA GLU A 130 -5.34 20.55 -4.12
C GLU A 130 -6.26 19.34 -3.94
N HIS A 131 -5.79 18.18 -4.40
CA HIS A 131 -6.50 16.92 -4.26
C HIS A 131 -5.83 16.03 -3.22
N GLY A 132 -6.64 15.53 -2.28
CA GLY A 132 -6.17 14.61 -1.26
C GLY A 132 -6.03 13.19 -1.78
N THR A 133 -5.26 12.39 -1.06
CA THR A 133 -5.02 10.97 -1.33
C THR A 133 -5.91 10.12 -0.43
N THR A 134 -6.50 9.06 -0.99
CA THR A 134 -7.28 8.10 -0.22
C THR A 134 -6.36 7.16 0.56
N ALA A 135 -6.56 7.10 1.88
CA ALA A 135 -5.98 6.13 2.78
C ALA A 135 -7.08 5.27 3.42
N ILE A 136 -6.69 4.11 3.93
CA ILE A 136 -7.61 3.08 4.41
C ILE A 136 -7.35 2.80 5.88
N PHE A 137 -8.42 2.81 6.67
CA PHE A 137 -8.40 2.44 8.07
C PHE A 137 -9.16 1.13 8.26
N TYR A 138 -8.52 0.16 8.89
CA TYR A 138 -9.14 -1.10 9.28
C TYR A 138 -9.38 -1.10 10.79
N LYS A 139 -10.62 -1.35 11.20
CA LYS A 139 -10.99 -1.47 12.61
C LYS A 139 -12.09 -2.50 12.78
N THR A 140 -11.99 -3.32 13.81
CA THR A 140 -13.09 -4.19 14.24
C THR A 140 -14.06 -3.39 15.10
N LEU A 141 -15.34 -3.41 14.73
CA LEU A 141 -16.44 -2.88 15.54
C LEU A 141 -17.00 -3.99 16.42
N GLU A 142 -17.37 -3.65 17.64
CA GLU A 142 -18.07 -4.53 18.55
C GLU A 142 -19.55 -4.13 18.52
N LYS A 143 -20.42 -5.09 18.25
CA LYS A 143 -21.87 -4.92 18.21
C LYS A 143 -22.50 -5.96 19.13
N GLU A 144 -23.32 -5.51 20.07
CA GLU A 144 -24.11 -6.40 20.93
C GLU A 144 -25.35 -6.87 20.15
N ASP A 145 -25.60 -8.18 20.16
CA ASP A 145 -26.81 -8.78 19.59
C ASP A 145 -27.99 -8.71 20.57
N GLU A 146 -29.20 -9.02 20.10
CA GLU A 146 -30.43 -9.06 20.93
C GLU A 146 -30.32 -10.05 22.11
N ASP A 147 -29.43 -11.03 22.02
CA ASP A 147 -29.11 -12.01 23.08
C ASP A 147 -28.02 -11.54 24.06
N GLY A 148 -27.45 -10.34 23.89
CA GLY A 148 -26.40 -9.78 24.75
C GLY A 148 -24.97 -10.25 24.42
N GLU A 149 -24.79 -10.98 23.31
CA GLU A 149 -23.48 -11.45 22.85
C GLU A 149 -22.75 -10.38 22.03
N ILE A 150 -21.45 -10.19 22.26
CA ILE A 150 -20.62 -9.21 21.54
C ILE A 150 -20.08 -9.82 20.24
N GLU A 151 -20.66 -9.42 19.12
CA GLU A 151 -20.18 -9.75 17.78
C GLU A 151 -19.10 -8.77 17.30
N LYS A 152 -18.01 -9.31 16.75
CA LYS A 152 -16.88 -8.54 16.21
C LYS A 152 -16.97 -8.43 14.69
N ILE A 153 -17.34 -7.26 14.19
CA ILE A 153 -17.55 -7.00 12.77
C ILE A 153 -16.36 -6.19 12.21
N PRO A 154 -15.59 -6.72 11.24
CA PRO A 154 -14.50 -5.96 10.62
C PRO A 154 -15.04 -4.81 9.77
N MET A 155 -14.51 -3.60 9.98
CA MET A 155 -14.84 -2.40 9.23
C MET A 155 -13.63 -1.88 8.47
N LEU A 156 -13.82 -1.65 7.17
CA LEU A 156 -12.91 -0.89 6.34
C LEU A 156 -13.47 0.52 6.13
N LYS A 157 -12.68 1.55 6.40
CA LYS A 157 -13.07 2.94 6.19
C LYS A 157 -12.01 3.68 5.39
N ALA A 158 -12.41 4.22 4.24
CA ALA A 158 -11.57 5.16 3.51
C ALA A 158 -11.64 6.55 4.15
N PHE A 159 -10.51 7.24 4.14
CA PHE A 159 -10.40 8.64 4.55
C PHE A 159 -9.39 9.36 3.65
N THR A 160 -9.49 10.68 3.59
CA THR A 160 -8.64 11.50 2.72
C THR A 160 -7.56 12.17 3.54
N VAL A 161 -6.32 12.07 3.07
CA VAL A 161 -5.14 12.73 3.63
C VAL A 161 -4.49 13.64 2.59
N PHE A 162 -3.84 14.68 3.06
CA PHE A 162 -3.10 15.66 2.29
C PHE A 162 -1.65 15.61 2.73
N ASN A 163 -0.74 15.79 1.78
CA ASN A 163 0.66 15.94 2.10
C ASN A 163 0.91 17.30 2.76
N VAL A 164 1.91 17.40 3.63
CA VAL A 164 2.27 18.68 4.26
C VAL A 164 2.62 19.77 3.24
N GLU A 165 3.16 19.40 2.07
CA GLU A 165 3.46 20.33 0.97
C GLU A 165 2.22 20.95 0.31
N GLN A 166 1.02 20.41 0.57
CA GLN A 166 -0.27 20.92 0.08
C GLN A 166 -0.93 21.91 1.05
N ILE A 167 -0.34 22.09 2.24
CA ILE A 167 -0.95 22.82 3.35
C ILE A 167 -0.08 24.03 3.70
N ASP A 168 -0.66 25.23 3.61
CA ASP A 168 0.01 26.45 4.03
C ASP A 168 -0.18 26.67 5.54
N GLY A 169 0.77 27.35 6.20
CA GLY A 169 0.67 27.72 7.60
C GLY A 169 1.12 26.66 8.61
N LEU A 170 1.67 25.52 8.15
CA LEU A 170 2.26 24.51 9.03
C LEU A 170 3.69 24.88 9.44
N SER A 171 4.01 24.70 10.72
CA SER A 171 5.39 24.76 11.22
C SER A 171 6.06 23.41 11.00
N ILE A 172 6.71 23.26 9.84
CA ILE A 172 7.33 22.00 9.41
C ILE A 172 8.81 22.02 9.82
N GLU A 173 9.21 21.12 10.73
CA GLU A 173 10.63 20.88 10.98
C GLU A 173 11.27 20.21 9.75
N SER A 174 12.47 20.67 9.37
CA SER A 174 13.20 20.14 8.23
C SER A 174 13.65 18.71 8.49
N VAL A 175 13.40 17.80 7.53
CA VAL A 175 13.90 16.43 7.60
C VAL A 175 15.43 16.46 7.43
N PRO A 176 16.21 15.82 8.32
CA PRO A 176 17.65 15.75 8.17
C PRO A 176 18.01 15.04 6.85
N GLN A 177 18.94 15.64 6.10
CA GLN A 177 19.38 15.04 4.85
C GLN A 177 20.17 13.74 5.11
N PRO A 178 20.05 12.73 4.24
CA PRO A 178 20.83 11.51 4.34
C PRO A 178 22.32 11.84 4.36
N VAL A 179 23.03 11.29 5.34
CA VAL A 179 24.49 11.35 5.38
C VAL A 179 25.07 10.47 4.27
N ALA A 180 26.01 11.01 3.51
CA ALA A 180 26.70 10.25 2.47
C ALA A 180 27.70 9.28 3.11
N GLY A 181 27.45 7.98 3.00
CA GLY A 181 28.36 6.94 3.48
C GLY A 181 27.63 5.70 4.00
N PHE A 182 28.35 4.58 4.06
CA PHE A 182 27.88 3.40 4.78
C PHE A 182 28.49 3.43 6.18
N ASP A 183 27.67 3.74 7.17
CA ASP A 183 28.03 3.63 8.58
C ASP A 183 27.21 2.48 9.20
N PRO A 184 27.86 1.38 9.64
CA PRO A 184 27.15 0.28 10.28
C PRO A 184 26.47 0.75 11.56
N LEU A 185 25.14 0.70 11.58
CA LEU A 185 24.38 1.03 12.78
C LEU A 185 24.41 -0.16 13.75
N PRO A 186 24.98 -0.02 14.97
CA PRO A 186 25.06 -1.12 15.94
C PRO A 186 23.69 -1.74 16.26
N GLN A 187 22.64 -0.93 16.24
CA GLN A 187 21.25 -1.36 16.46
C GLN A 187 20.75 -2.29 15.32
N ALA A 188 21.17 -2.04 14.08
CA ALA A 188 20.82 -2.87 12.93
C ALA A 188 21.54 -4.22 12.99
N GLU A 189 22.81 -4.24 13.39
CA GLU A 189 23.56 -5.48 13.59
C GLU A 189 22.96 -6.32 14.74
N ALA A 190 22.62 -5.67 15.86
CA ALA A 190 21.95 -6.34 16.98
C ALA A 190 20.57 -6.91 16.59
N LEU A 191 19.82 -6.23 15.70
CA LEU A 191 18.58 -6.78 15.14
C LEU A 191 18.85 -8.03 14.31
N MET A 192 19.85 -8.02 13.43
CA MET A 192 20.21 -9.19 12.63
C MET A 192 20.59 -10.39 13.50
N THR A 193 21.36 -10.18 14.56
CA THR A 193 21.72 -11.25 15.51
C THR A 193 20.50 -11.79 16.25
N ARG A 194 19.61 -10.91 16.74
CA ARG A 194 18.38 -11.33 17.44
C ARG A 194 17.37 -12.04 16.56
N SER A 195 17.41 -11.81 15.24
CA SER A 195 16.52 -12.48 14.30
C SER A 195 16.74 -13.99 14.23
N GLY A 196 17.89 -14.49 14.70
CA GLY A 196 18.25 -15.91 14.62
C GLY A 196 18.66 -16.37 13.21
N ALA A 197 18.70 -15.46 12.24
CA ALA A 197 19.16 -15.76 10.88
C ALA A 197 20.66 -16.08 10.87
N LYS A 198 21.02 -17.22 10.27
CA LYS A 198 22.43 -17.64 10.11
C LYS A 198 23.09 -16.90 8.95
N ASN A 199 23.66 -15.73 9.23
CA ASN A 199 24.30 -14.90 8.21
C ASN A 199 25.70 -15.42 7.85
N HIS A 200 25.89 -15.85 6.60
CA HIS A 200 27.20 -16.27 6.07
C HIS A 200 27.62 -15.31 4.96
N ARG A 201 28.78 -14.65 5.12
CA ARG A 201 29.30 -13.69 4.14
C ARG A 201 30.42 -14.35 3.32
N ALA A 202 30.06 -14.94 2.18
CA ALA A 202 31.01 -15.71 1.35
C ALA A 202 31.02 -15.32 -0.15
N GLY A 203 30.41 -14.19 -0.54
CA GLY A 203 30.37 -13.78 -1.94
C GLY A 203 29.79 -12.38 -2.19
N ARG A 204 29.68 -12.00 -3.48
CA ARG A 204 29.15 -10.70 -3.93
C ARG A 204 27.62 -10.65 -4.09
N LYS A 205 26.92 -11.77 -3.85
CA LYS A 205 25.46 -11.89 -3.98
C LYS A 205 24.86 -12.40 -2.67
N GLY A 206 23.72 -11.84 -2.25
CA GLY A 206 22.92 -12.36 -1.16
C GLY A 206 21.90 -13.38 -1.67
N VAL A 207 21.74 -14.49 -0.96
CA VAL A 207 20.76 -15.55 -1.28
C VAL A 207 20.11 -16.00 0.02
N LEU A 208 18.79 -16.13 0.03
CA LEU A 208 18.06 -16.79 1.11
C LEU A 208 17.92 -18.28 0.76
N SER A 209 18.44 -19.16 1.61
CA SER A 209 18.29 -20.61 1.46
C SER A 209 17.38 -21.13 2.57
N SER A 210 16.27 -21.77 2.19
CA SER A 210 15.45 -22.53 3.12
C SER A 210 16.11 -23.90 3.32
N GLY A 211 16.93 -24.02 4.38
CA GLY A 211 17.45 -25.31 4.78
C GLY A 211 16.30 -26.25 5.16
N HIS A 212 15.95 -27.18 4.28
CA HIS A 212 15.18 -28.35 4.69
C HIS A 212 16.06 -29.15 5.64
N ARG A 213 15.57 -29.39 6.86
CA ARG A 213 16.14 -30.33 7.81
C ARG A 213 15.74 -31.75 7.44
#